data_AF-A0A820G4J7-F1
#
_entry.id   AF-A0A820G4J7-F1
#
_cell.length_a   1.000
_cell.length_b   1.000
_cell.length_c   1.000
_cell.angle_alpha   90.00
_cell.angle_beta   90.00
_cell.angle_gamma   90.00
#
_symmetry.space_group_name_H-M   'P 1'
#
loop_
_entity.id
_entity.type
_entity.pdbx_description
1 polymer ?
#
loop_
_entity_poly.entity_id
_entity_poly.type
_entity_poly.pdbx_seq_one_letter_code
_entity_poly.pdbx_strand_id
1 'polypeptide(L)'
;MTDKRFITYLTQIEKLELESPQLLRTFAYKLVELGLLNLVENILRHIVNLRLDEPQSYRDLALLLQESNIQNKTIAEISDLFKTVILGEWDGRFAEIEVTTLHEFNWFLFEYHQQQQISNFLDNRLIRHLPVDLRIVMIWDTNDTDVDLHVIEPTGEECYYSHKNTAIGGMISR
;
A
#
# COMPACT_ATOMS: atom_id res chain seq x y z
N MET A 1 1.87 -0.08 31.36
CA MET A 1 1.70 -1.53 31.59
C MET A 1 2.06 -2.23 30.29
N THR A 2 3.23 -2.85 30.21
CA THR A 2 3.64 -3.62 29.03
C THR A 2 2.78 -4.88 28.96
N ASP A 3 1.89 -4.93 27.99
CA ASP A 3 0.91 -6.01 27.82
C ASP A 3 1.67 -7.35 27.66
N LYS A 4 1.39 -8.35 28.49
CA LYS A 4 2.01 -9.69 28.37
C LYS A 4 1.87 -10.28 26.96
N ARG A 5 0.85 -9.86 26.21
CA ARG A 5 0.65 -10.18 24.79
C ARG A 5 1.79 -9.65 23.93
N PHE A 6 2.22 -8.40 24.15
CA PHE A 6 3.32 -7.73 23.43
C PHE A 6 4.64 -8.50 23.54
N ILE A 7 5.00 -8.93 24.76
CA ILE A 7 6.21 -9.73 24.99
C ILE A 7 6.07 -11.11 24.33
N THR A 8 4.91 -11.75 24.45
CA THR A 8 4.64 -13.05 23.81
C THR A 8 4.80 -12.97 22.29
N TYR A 9 4.27 -11.91 21.66
CA TYR A 9 4.40 -11.68 20.23
C TYR A 9 5.85 -11.45 19.78
N LEU A 10 6.62 -10.60 20.47
CA LEU A 10 8.04 -10.41 20.18
C LEU A 10 8.83 -11.71 20.35
N THR A 11 8.50 -12.51 21.37
CA THR A 11 9.14 -13.82 21.58
C THR A 11 8.73 -14.84 20.50
N GLN A 12 7.55 -14.68 19.88
CA GLN A 12 7.14 -15.49 18.73
C GLN A 12 7.85 -15.04 17.45
N ILE A 13 8.05 -13.74 17.25
CA ILE A 13 8.85 -13.18 16.16
C ILE A 13 10.30 -13.68 16.23
N GLU A 14 10.92 -13.72 17.42
CA GLU A 14 12.28 -14.25 17.59
C GLU A 14 12.37 -15.77 17.40
N LYS A 15 11.25 -16.50 17.56
CA LYS A 15 11.19 -17.98 17.42
C LYS A 15 10.75 -18.46 16.05
N LEU A 16 9.96 -17.66 15.33
CA LEU A 16 9.69 -17.85 13.91
C LEU A 16 10.95 -17.41 13.19
N GLU A 17 11.61 -18.32 12.47
CA GLU A 17 12.77 -17.95 11.65
C GLU A 17 12.40 -16.76 10.74
N LEU A 18 13.01 -15.62 11.06
CA LEU A 18 12.66 -14.24 10.68
C LEU A 18 12.77 -13.90 9.18
N GLU A 19 12.83 -14.90 8.29
CA GLU A 19 13.20 -14.73 6.89
C GLU A 19 12.05 -14.90 5.89
N SER A 20 10.80 -15.07 6.36
CA SER A 20 9.63 -15.12 5.47
C SER A 20 8.91 -13.77 5.43
N PRO A 21 9.09 -12.95 4.37
CA PRO A 21 8.35 -11.69 4.18
C PRO A 21 6.84 -11.87 4.23
N GLN A 22 6.33 -13.01 3.76
CA GLN A 22 4.91 -13.34 3.76
C GLN A 22 4.37 -13.43 5.21
N LEU A 23 5.00 -14.25 6.05
CA LEU A 23 4.59 -14.39 7.46
C LEU A 23 4.71 -13.06 8.22
N LEU A 24 5.78 -12.31 7.95
CA LEU A 24 5.98 -10.99 8.53
C LEU A 24 4.87 -10.01 8.14
N ARG A 25 4.41 -10.03 6.88
CA ARG A 25 3.32 -9.19 6.39
C ARG A 25 1.96 -9.59 6.97
N THR A 26 1.65 -10.89 7.02
CA THR A 26 0.44 -11.39 7.71
C THR A 26 0.42 -10.95 9.17
N PHE A 27 1.57 -11.04 9.83
CA PHE A 27 1.71 -10.64 11.22
C PHE A 27 1.60 -9.12 11.42
N ALA A 28 2.19 -8.32 10.52
CA ALA A 28 2.05 -6.87 10.48
C ALA A 28 0.58 -6.45 10.41
N TYR A 29 -0.23 -7.07 9.53
CA TYR A 29 -1.67 -6.78 9.44
C TYR A 29 -2.41 -7.07 10.74
N LYS A 30 -2.09 -8.17 11.43
CA LYS A 30 -2.66 -8.48 12.75
C LYS A 30 -2.28 -7.46 13.81
N LEU A 31 -1.08 -6.91 13.76
CA LEU A 31 -0.64 -5.87 14.68
C LEU A 31 -1.30 -4.51 14.39
N VAL A 32 -1.63 -4.20 13.13
CA VAL A 32 -2.43 -3.01 12.77
C VAL A 32 -3.81 -3.08 13.42
N GLU A 33 -4.49 -4.24 13.36
CA GLU A 33 -5.79 -4.47 14.03
C GLU A 33 -5.72 -4.23 15.55
N LEU A 34 -4.55 -4.45 16.15
CA LEU A 34 -4.29 -4.24 17.58
C LEU A 34 -3.79 -2.82 17.92
N GLY A 35 -3.65 -1.93 16.94
CA GLY A 35 -3.15 -0.57 17.11
C GLY A 35 -1.66 -0.47 17.48
N LEU A 36 -0.87 -1.54 17.28
CA LEU A 36 0.54 -1.63 17.66
C LEU A 36 1.47 -1.07 16.56
N LEU A 37 1.19 0.15 16.08
CA LEU A 37 1.79 0.71 14.85
C LEU A 37 3.33 0.81 14.88
N ASN A 38 3.94 1.08 16.04
CA ASN A 38 5.41 1.15 16.16
C ASN A 38 6.09 -0.20 15.88
N LEU A 39 5.45 -1.32 16.25
CA LEU A 39 5.97 -2.65 15.91
C LEU A 39 5.80 -2.94 14.43
N VAL A 40 4.64 -2.57 13.88
CA VAL A 40 4.34 -2.74 12.45
C VAL A 40 5.39 -2.02 11.62
N GLU A 41 5.78 -0.80 12.01
CA GLU A 41 6.80 -0.03 11.29
C GLU A 41 8.14 -0.77 11.24
N ASN A 42 8.62 -1.29 12.39
CA ASN A 42 9.87 -2.05 12.42
C ASN A 42 9.82 -3.28 11.51
N ILE A 43 8.67 -3.96 11.47
CA ILE A 43 8.45 -5.13 10.63
C ILE A 43 8.42 -4.74 9.14
N LEU A 44 7.66 -3.71 8.76
CA LEU A 44 7.58 -3.27 7.37
C LEU A 44 8.92 -2.73 6.86
N ARG A 45 9.69 -2.00 7.69
CA ARG A 45 11.07 -1.60 7.36
C ARG A 45 11.97 -2.82 7.14
N HIS A 46 11.81 -3.86 7.94
CA HIS A 46 12.55 -5.11 7.74
C HIS A 46 12.14 -5.80 6.42
N ILE A 47 10.84 -5.87 6.11
CA ILE A 47 10.32 -6.42 4.85
C ILE A 47 10.89 -5.67 3.64
N VAL A 48 10.95 -4.33 3.67
CA VAL A 48 11.59 -3.54 2.60
C VAL A 48 13.03 -4.02 2.34
N ASN A 49 13.82 -4.26 3.39
CA ASN A 49 15.19 -4.75 3.23
C ASN A 49 15.25 -6.20 2.69
N LEU A 50 14.27 -7.04 3.01
CA LEU A 50 14.19 -8.42 2.51
C LEU A 50 13.68 -8.50 1.06
N ARG A 51 12.86 -7.54 0.64
CA ARG A 51 12.12 -7.50 -0.63
C ARG A 51 12.21 -6.12 -1.27
N LEU A 52 13.44 -5.71 -1.59
CA LEU A 52 13.73 -4.50 -2.36
C LEU A 52 13.18 -4.57 -3.80
N ASP A 53 12.88 -5.78 -4.28
CA ASP A 53 12.33 -6.11 -5.58
C ASP A 53 10.79 -6.06 -5.62
N GLU A 54 10.11 -5.91 -4.47
CA GLU A 54 8.66 -5.83 -4.39
C GLU A 54 8.19 -4.37 -4.16
N PRO A 55 7.44 -3.74 -5.09
CA PRO A 55 6.90 -2.40 -4.88
C PRO A 55 5.97 -2.33 -3.66
N GLN A 56 5.27 -3.43 -3.39
CA GLN A 56 4.34 -3.54 -2.28
C GLN A 56 5.02 -3.30 -0.92
N SER A 57 6.29 -3.69 -0.75
CA SER A 57 7.03 -3.49 0.50
C SER A 57 7.17 -1.99 0.84
N TYR A 58 7.46 -1.17 -0.16
CA TYR A 58 7.56 0.28 -0.02
C TYR A 58 6.19 0.93 0.16
N ARG A 59 5.19 0.49 -0.63
CA ARG A 59 3.81 1.00 -0.55
C ARG A 59 3.18 0.75 0.82
N ASP A 60 3.30 -0.46 1.36
CA ASP A 60 2.75 -0.82 2.67
C ASP A 60 3.36 0.06 3.78
N LEU A 61 4.69 0.30 3.71
CA LEU A 61 5.36 1.18 4.65
C LEU A 61 4.86 2.63 4.51
N ALA A 62 4.74 3.16 3.29
CA ALA A 62 4.24 4.52 3.05
C ALA A 62 2.85 4.73 3.66
N LEU A 63 1.92 3.80 3.41
CA LEU A 63 0.55 3.84 3.94
C LEU A 63 0.53 3.74 5.47
N LEU A 64 1.35 2.87 6.07
CA LEU A 64 1.46 2.80 7.53
C LEU A 64 1.97 4.12 8.12
N LEU A 65 3.02 4.69 7.53
CA LEU A 65 3.62 5.94 8.02
C LEU A 65 2.61 7.10 7.91
N GLN A 66 1.79 7.13 6.86
CA GLN A 66 0.68 8.08 6.70
C GLN A 66 -0.40 7.91 7.78
N GLU A 67 -0.81 6.68 8.09
CA GLU A 67 -1.86 6.37 9.08
C GLU A 67 -1.42 6.63 10.52
N SER A 68 -0.12 6.49 10.81
CA SER A 68 0.45 6.76 12.13
C SER A 68 0.53 8.27 12.40
N ASN A 69 -0.63 8.87 12.66
CA ASN A 69 -0.89 10.31 12.59
C ASN A 69 -0.01 11.23 13.47
N ILE A 70 0.81 10.73 14.39
CA ILE A 70 1.50 11.58 15.38
C ILE A 70 2.77 10.87 15.89
N GLN A 71 3.94 11.15 15.28
CA GLN A 71 5.29 11.17 15.91
C GLN A 71 6.40 11.26 14.84
N ASN A 72 7.03 12.44 14.69
CA ASN A 72 8.34 12.71 14.07
C ASN A 72 8.68 12.09 12.69
N LYS A 73 7.71 11.54 11.94
CA LYS A 73 7.93 11.00 10.60
C LYS A 73 7.94 12.12 9.58
N THR A 74 8.94 12.12 8.70
CA THR A 74 9.07 13.19 7.72
C THR A 74 8.16 12.91 6.53
N ILE A 75 7.34 13.89 6.15
CA ILE A 75 6.62 13.93 4.87
C ILE A 75 7.53 13.55 3.70
N ALA A 76 8.81 13.90 3.79
CA ALA A 76 9.85 13.53 2.82
C ALA A 76 9.99 12.01 2.67
N GLU A 77 10.09 11.26 3.77
CA GLU A 77 10.21 9.80 3.75
C GLU A 77 9.00 9.14 3.09
N ILE A 78 7.78 9.53 3.49
CA ILE A 78 6.54 9.00 2.89
C ILE A 78 6.54 9.29 1.39
N SER A 79 6.91 10.51 1.01
CA SER A 79 7.00 10.90 -0.40
C SER A 79 8.03 10.07 -1.16
N ASP A 80 9.18 9.77 -0.57
CA ASP A 80 10.25 9.00 -1.20
C ASP A 80 9.87 7.52 -1.37
N LEU A 81 9.13 6.95 -0.42
CA LEU A 81 8.57 5.60 -0.56
C LEU A 81 7.55 5.53 -1.71
N PHE A 82 6.60 6.46 -1.76
CA PHE A 82 5.64 6.53 -2.87
C PHE A 82 6.34 6.75 -4.23
N LYS A 83 7.34 7.64 -4.28
CA LYS A 83 8.17 7.86 -5.47
C LYS A 83 8.88 6.60 -5.94
N THR A 84 9.44 5.85 -5.01
CA THR A 84 10.16 4.61 -5.31
C THR A 84 9.25 3.65 -6.06
N VAL A 85 8.02 3.50 -5.61
CA VAL A 85 7.03 2.64 -6.27
C VAL A 85 6.58 3.20 -7.62
N ILE A 86 6.24 4.48 -7.69
CA ILE A 86 5.69 5.10 -8.91
C ILE A 86 6.72 5.15 -10.05
N LEU A 87 8.00 5.37 -9.73
CA LEU A 87 9.08 5.54 -10.72
C LEU A 87 9.95 4.29 -10.88
N GLY A 88 9.73 3.26 -10.08
CA GLY A 88 10.53 2.04 -10.09
C GLY A 88 10.27 1.19 -11.33
N GLU A 89 11.31 0.50 -11.80
CA GLU A 89 11.18 -0.57 -12.78
C GLU A 89 10.93 -1.89 -12.03
N TRP A 90 9.70 -2.38 -12.09
CA TRP A 90 9.29 -3.58 -11.38
C TRP A 90 9.11 -4.76 -12.33
N ASP A 91 9.19 -5.98 -11.78
CA ASP A 91 8.79 -7.19 -12.48
C ASP A 91 7.37 -7.05 -13.03
N GLY A 92 7.12 -7.56 -14.25
CA GLY A 92 5.81 -7.45 -14.92
C GLY A 92 4.63 -8.05 -14.15
N ARG A 93 4.88 -8.87 -13.12
CA ARG A 93 3.86 -9.33 -12.18
C ARG A 93 3.25 -8.20 -11.33
N PHE A 94 3.92 -7.05 -11.23
CA PHE A 94 3.45 -5.85 -10.53
C PHE A 94 2.96 -4.76 -11.50
N ALA A 95 2.62 -5.11 -12.74
CA ALA A 95 2.14 -4.14 -13.72
C ALA A 95 0.97 -3.31 -13.18
N GLU A 96 0.97 -1.99 -13.43
CA GLU A 96 -0.06 -1.03 -13.03
C GLU A 96 -0.12 -0.70 -11.52
N ILE A 97 0.80 -1.24 -10.69
CA ILE A 97 0.92 -0.86 -9.27
C ILE A 97 1.13 0.65 -9.08
N GLU A 98 1.81 1.29 -10.03
CA GLU A 98 2.04 2.73 -10.06
C GLU A 98 0.73 3.52 -10.14
N VAL A 99 -0.33 2.99 -10.77
CA VAL A 99 -1.64 3.65 -10.87
C VAL A 99 -2.31 3.67 -9.49
N THR A 100 -2.38 2.51 -8.85
CA THR A 100 -2.91 2.35 -7.49
C THR A 100 -2.15 3.25 -6.50
N THR A 101 -0.82 3.24 -6.61
CA THR A 101 0.06 4.02 -5.74
C THR A 101 -0.06 5.52 -6.02
N LEU A 102 -0.23 5.93 -7.27
CA LEU A 102 -0.42 7.34 -7.62
C LEU A 102 -1.73 7.91 -7.04
N HIS A 103 -2.79 7.12 -6.96
CA HIS A 103 -4.01 7.51 -6.26
C HIS A 103 -3.77 7.74 -4.76
N GLU A 104 -3.05 6.83 -4.10
CA GLU A 104 -2.70 6.94 -2.67
C GLU A 104 -1.79 8.13 -2.41
N PHE A 105 -0.82 8.33 -3.28
CA PHE A 105 0.08 9.47 -3.18
C PHE A 105 -0.68 10.78 -3.37
N ASN A 106 -1.55 10.90 -4.37
CA ASN A 106 -2.39 12.09 -4.54
C ASN A 106 -3.29 12.38 -3.33
N TRP A 107 -3.82 11.33 -2.69
CA TRP A 107 -4.55 11.46 -1.43
C TRP A 107 -3.67 11.99 -0.30
N PHE A 108 -2.48 11.41 -0.11
CA PHE A 108 -1.47 11.89 0.83
C PHE A 108 -1.10 13.37 0.59
N LEU A 109 -0.89 13.79 -0.66
CA LEU A 109 -0.57 15.18 -0.98
C LEU A 109 -1.72 16.13 -0.69
N PHE A 110 -2.95 15.65 -0.88
CA PHE A 110 -4.14 16.39 -0.55
C PHE A 110 -4.28 16.59 0.95
N GLU A 111 -4.19 15.52 1.74
CA GLU A 111 -4.32 15.55 3.19
C GLU A 111 -3.27 16.43 3.87
N TYR A 112 -2.03 16.40 3.39
CA TYR A 112 -0.91 17.13 4.01
C TYR A 112 -0.63 18.50 3.39
N HIS A 113 -1.45 18.96 2.43
CA HIS A 113 -1.26 20.23 1.70
C HIS A 113 0.10 20.38 0.98
N GLN A 114 0.61 19.29 0.43
CA GLN A 114 1.97 19.20 -0.14
C GLN A 114 2.00 19.28 -1.67
N GLN A 115 0.90 19.63 -2.33
CA GLN A 115 0.77 19.60 -3.79
C GLN A 115 1.80 20.47 -4.53
N GLN A 116 2.26 21.56 -3.91
CA GLN A 116 3.22 22.49 -4.53
C GLN A 116 4.68 22.04 -4.42
N GLN A 117 5.01 21.09 -3.53
CA GLN A 117 6.42 20.69 -3.28
C GLN A 117 6.90 19.57 -4.23
N ILE A 118 6.03 19.02 -5.08
CA ILE A 118 6.24 17.73 -5.75
C ILE A 118 6.28 17.83 -7.29
N SER A 119 6.07 19.03 -7.83
CA SER A 119 6.10 19.32 -9.28
C SER A 119 7.45 19.07 -9.98
N ASN A 120 8.51 18.73 -9.23
CA ASN A 120 9.86 18.57 -9.78
C ASN A 120 10.18 17.17 -10.31
N PHE A 121 9.39 16.14 -9.99
CA PHE A 121 9.68 14.75 -10.43
C PHE A 121 8.49 14.02 -11.06
N LEU A 122 7.28 14.57 -10.94
CA LEU A 122 6.07 14.01 -11.55
C LEU A 122 5.43 15.08 -12.43
N ASP A 123 4.89 14.68 -13.58
CA ASP A 123 4.12 15.58 -14.44
C ASP A 123 2.95 16.16 -13.64
N ASN A 124 2.79 17.49 -13.65
CA ASN A 124 1.73 18.19 -12.93
C ASN A 124 0.32 17.68 -13.29
N ARG A 125 0.13 17.08 -14.47
CA ARG A 125 -1.14 16.45 -14.88
C ARG A 125 -1.52 15.24 -14.01
N LEU A 126 -0.54 14.59 -13.40
CA LEU A 126 -0.69 13.43 -12.51
C LEU A 126 -0.87 13.83 -11.04
N ILE A 127 -0.60 15.10 -10.69
CA ILE A 127 -0.77 15.63 -9.33
C ILE A 127 -2.13 16.31 -9.23
N ARG A 128 -3.17 15.54 -8.91
CA ARG A 128 -4.54 16.05 -8.75
C ARG A 128 -5.33 15.21 -7.78
N HIS A 129 -6.27 15.84 -7.08
CA HIS A 129 -7.27 15.11 -6.32
C HIS A 129 -8.13 14.29 -7.31
N LEU A 130 -8.12 12.97 -7.15
CA LEU A 130 -8.86 12.00 -7.98
C LEU A 130 -9.97 11.36 -7.13
N PRO A 131 -11.03 12.11 -6.77
CA PRO A 131 -12.11 11.56 -5.96
C PRO A 131 -12.85 10.49 -6.76
N VAL A 132 -13.13 9.37 -6.10
CA VAL A 132 -13.97 8.29 -6.61
C VAL A 132 -15.02 7.96 -5.55
N ASP A 133 -16.23 7.58 -5.98
CA ASP A 133 -17.33 7.25 -5.07
C ASP A 133 -17.07 5.93 -4.31
N LEU A 134 -16.42 4.97 -4.97
CA LEU A 134 -16.02 3.69 -4.40
C LEU A 134 -14.64 3.31 -4.95
N ARG A 135 -13.72 2.92 -4.06
CA ARG A 135 -12.43 2.33 -4.42
C ARG A 135 -12.30 0.98 -3.74
N ILE A 136 -12.00 -0.04 -4.54
CA ILE A 136 -11.70 -1.39 -4.06
C ILE A 136 -10.21 -1.63 -4.32
N VAL A 137 -9.47 -2.01 -3.29
CA VAL A 137 -8.06 -2.40 -3.40
C VAL A 137 -7.94 -3.82 -2.91
N MET A 138 -7.35 -4.67 -3.73
CA MET A 138 -7.12 -6.07 -3.41
C MET A 138 -5.65 -6.30 -3.14
N ILE A 139 -5.39 -7.11 -2.12
CA ILE A 139 -4.04 -7.48 -1.69
C ILE A 139 -4.05 -8.98 -1.43
N TRP A 140 -3.07 -9.69 -1.98
CA TRP A 140 -2.81 -11.10 -1.70
C TRP A 140 -1.30 -11.33 -1.57
N ASP A 141 -0.89 -12.38 -0.87
CA ASP A 141 0.49 -12.63 -0.44
C ASP A 141 1.13 -13.88 -1.07
N THR A 142 0.42 -14.54 -1.98
CA THR A 142 0.85 -15.76 -2.67
C THR A 142 0.87 -15.54 -4.17
N ASN A 143 2.03 -15.84 -4.79
CA ASN A 143 2.09 -16.02 -6.23
C ASN A 143 1.32 -17.29 -6.62
N ASP A 144 0.76 -17.32 -7.82
CA ASP A 144 -0.06 -18.44 -8.36
C ASP A 144 -1.45 -18.61 -7.73
N THR A 145 -1.99 -17.53 -7.14
CA THR A 145 -3.42 -17.46 -6.79
C THR A 145 -4.16 -16.67 -7.87
N ASP A 146 -5.18 -17.30 -8.46
CA ASP A 146 -6.09 -16.65 -9.42
C ASP A 146 -7.26 -16.03 -8.65
N VAL A 147 -7.31 -14.70 -8.60
CA VAL A 147 -8.38 -13.96 -7.91
C VAL A 147 -9.05 -13.01 -8.90
N ASP A 148 -10.33 -13.24 -9.14
CA ASP A 148 -11.14 -12.39 -10.00
C ASP A 148 -11.99 -11.41 -9.20
N LEU A 149 -11.97 -10.15 -9.62
CA LEU A 149 -12.88 -9.11 -9.14
C LEU A 149 -13.98 -8.88 -10.16
N HIS A 150 -15.22 -9.04 -9.71
CA HIS A 150 -16.43 -8.72 -10.47
C HIS A 150 -17.25 -7.71 -9.67
N VAL A 151 -17.55 -6.57 -10.29
CA VAL A 151 -18.36 -5.52 -9.69
C VAL A 151 -19.58 -5.26 -10.56
N ILE A 152 -20.77 -5.50 -10.03
CA ILE A 152 -22.02 -5.17 -10.70
C ILE A 152 -22.44 -3.76 -10.26
N GLU A 153 -22.52 -2.86 -11.23
CA GLU A 153 -22.87 -1.46 -11.03
C GLU A 153 -24.39 -1.27 -10.91
N PRO A 154 -24.88 -0.12 -10.40
CA PRO A 154 -26.32 0.16 -10.30
C PRO A 154 -27.07 0.11 -11.63
N THR A 155 -26.37 0.27 -12.75
CA THR A 155 -26.92 0.11 -14.12
C THR A 155 -27.19 -1.35 -14.49
N GLY A 156 -26.65 -2.31 -13.72
CA GLY A 156 -26.61 -3.73 -14.05
C GLY A 156 -25.44 -4.14 -14.94
N GLU A 157 -24.56 -3.19 -15.32
CA GLU A 157 -23.33 -3.47 -16.04
C GLU A 157 -22.29 -4.10 -15.10
N GLU A 158 -21.53 -5.08 -15.59
CA GLU A 158 -20.53 -5.82 -14.82
C GLU A 158 -19.12 -5.39 -15.23
N CYS A 159 -18.35 -4.83 -14.31
CA CYS A 159 -16.94 -4.52 -14.48
C CYS A 159 -16.08 -5.69 -13.99
N TYR A 160 -15.21 -6.22 -14.85
CA TYR A 160 -14.31 -7.34 -14.55
C TYR A 160 -13.08 -7.34 -15.47
N TYR A 161 -12.16 -8.31 -15.31
CA TYR A 161 -10.87 -8.33 -16.01
C TYR A 161 -10.94 -8.11 -17.54
N SER A 162 -11.95 -8.67 -18.22
CA SER A 162 -12.11 -8.51 -19.68
C SER A 162 -13.01 -7.34 -20.10
N HIS A 163 -13.71 -6.71 -19.14
CA HIS A 163 -14.54 -5.52 -19.34
C HIS A 163 -14.17 -4.47 -18.29
N LYS A 164 -12.98 -3.88 -18.47
CA LYS A 164 -12.35 -3.02 -17.45
C LYS A 164 -12.91 -1.61 -17.38
N ASN A 165 -13.65 -1.15 -18.38
CA ASN A 165 -14.20 0.21 -18.44
C ASN A 165 -15.69 0.12 -18.72
N THR A 166 -16.52 0.64 -17.81
CA THR A 166 -17.98 0.62 -17.93
C THR A 166 -18.54 1.96 -18.39
N ALA A 167 -19.82 1.99 -18.75
CA ALA A 167 -20.48 3.19 -19.27
C ALA A 167 -20.57 4.34 -18.26
N ILE A 168 -20.59 4.03 -16.95
CA ILE A 168 -20.66 5.04 -15.89
C ILE A 168 -19.30 5.34 -15.23
N GLY A 169 -18.21 4.86 -15.83
CA GLY A 169 -16.85 5.22 -15.42
C GLY A 169 -16.20 4.28 -14.41
N GLY A 170 -16.74 3.09 -14.19
CA GLY A 170 -16.04 2.01 -13.49
C GLY A 170 -14.76 1.64 -14.22
N MET A 171 -13.70 1.39 -13.45
CA MET A 171 -12.36 1.08 -13.96
C MET A 171 -11.70 -0.01 -13.11
N ILE A 172 -11.08 -0.99 -13.77
CA ILE A 172 -10.21 -2.00 -13.12
C ILE A 172 -8.79 -1.86 -13.69
N SER A 173 -7.83 -1.62 -12.80
CA SER A 173 -6.40 -1.76 -13.10
C SER A 173 -5.94 -3.19 -12.86
N ARG A 174 -4.80 -3.54 -13.45
CA ARG A 174 -4.08 -4.79 -13.19
C ARG A 174 -3.27 -4.72 -11.91
#